data_AF-A0A803M5T4-F1
#
_entry.id   AF-A0A803M5T4-F1
#
_cell.length_a   1.000
_cell.length_b   1.000
_cell.length_c   1.000
_cell.angle_alpha   90.00
_cell.angle_beta   90.00
_cell.angle_gamma   90.00
#
_symmetry.space_group_name_H-M   'P 1'
#
loop_
_entity.id
_entity.type
_entity.pdbx_description
1 polymer ?
#
loop_
_entity_poly.entity_id
_entity_poly.type
_entity_poly.pdbx_seq_one_letter_code
_entity_poly.pdbx_strand_id
1 'polypeptide(L)'
;MLLSLLSYVRQLRGRDHRDVLKPIAAVGSGGLETSMTDSKGGILTFKGVEITVESEDAEKIKLRVDLTGEDTQKAFDLVLLNLTRSAPPIPGFRRQKGGKTAKVPKNLLLDIIGRNRVTNFVIREIVTSAVAGYVEEASS
;
A
#
# COMPACT_ATOMS: atom_id res chain seq x y z
N MET A 1 63.44 14.58 -6.40
CA MET A 1 64.11 14.20 -5.13
C MET A 1 63.09 14.46 -4.02
N LEU A 2 62.32 13.47 -3.57
CA LEU A 2 62.67 12.56 -2.45
C LEU A 2 63.23 13.39 -1.28
N LEU A 3 62.47 13.62 -0.21
CA LEU A 3 62.47 12.89 1.07
C LEU A 3 61.68 13.78 2.07
N SER A 4 61.05 13.38 3.16
CA SER A 4 60.97 12.14 3.92
C SER A 4 59.80 12.28 4.90
N LEU A 5 59.17 11.14 5.22
CA LEU A 5 58.36 10.89 6.41
C LEU A 5 59.00 11.45 7.69
N LEU A 6 58.18 11.83 8.67
CA LEU A 6 58.17 11.11 9.96
C LEU A 6 56.80 11.23 10.64
N SER A 7 56.17 10.06 10.76
CA SER A 7 54.95 9.78 11.50
C SER A 7 55.19 9.92 13.00
N TYR A 8 54.20 10.37 13.78
CA TYR A 8 53.87 9.63 15.01
C TYR A 8 52.45 9.92 15.51
N VAL A 9 51.70 8.82 15.58
CA VAL A 9 50.36 8.68 16.14
C VAL A 9 50.42 8.81 17.66
N ARG A 10 49.57 9.65 18.27
CA ARG A 10 49.11 9.40 19.65
C ARG A 10 47.65 9.78 19.81
N GLN A 11 46.87 8.71 19.96
CA GLN A 11 45.48 8.68 20.39
C GLN A 11 45.29 9.45 21.71
N LEU A 12 44.41 10.45 21.74
CA LEU A 12 43.78 10.92 22.97
C LEU A 12 42.27 11.07 22.78
N ARG A 13 41.61 10.79 23.88
CA ARG A 13 40.21 10.39 24.08
C ARG A 13 39.38 11.62 24.46
N GLY A 14 38.39 11.96 23.63
CA GLY A 14 37.05 12.46 24.01
C GLY A 14 36.85 13.91 24.51
N ARG A 15 35.79 14.54 23.95
CA ARG A 15 35.11 15.83 24.22
C ARG A 15 35.80 17.06 23.59
N ASP A 16 35.17 18.00 22.89
CA ASP A 16 33.76 18.34 22.68
C ASP A 16 33.59 19.22 21.39
N HIS A 17 32.40 19.14 20.80
CA HIS A 17 31.69 20.05 19.91
C HIS A 17 32.36 20.70 18.66
N ARG A 18 31.97 20.18 17.48
CA ARG A 18 31.27 20.90 16.40
C ARG A 18 30.92 19.91 15.28
N ASP A 19 29.83 19.17 15.47
CA ASP A 19 29.37 18.18 14.50
C ASP A 19 28.69 18.86 13.31
N VAL A 20 29.46 18.92 12.22
CA VAL A 20 29.00 19.24 10.87
C VAL A 20 27.97 18.19 10.46
N LEU A 21 26.69 18.58 10.44
CA LEU A 21 25.61 17.73 9.97
C LEU A 21 25.80 17.46 8.47
N LYS A 22 26.25 16.24 8.14
CA LYS A 22 26.25 15.73 6.78
C LYS A 22 24.80 15.41 6.38
N PRO A 23 24.29 15.92 5.25
CA PRO A 23 22.98 15.49 4.75
C PRO A 23 23.08 14.03 4.29
N ILE A 24 22.25 13.17 4.87
CA ILE A 24 22.06 11.80 4.40
C ILE A 24 21.10 11.88 3.22
N ALA A 25 21.61 11.61 2.02
CA ALA A 25 20.78 11.39 0.85
C ALA A 25 20.01 10.06 1.06
N ALA A 26 18.69 10.16 1.25
CA ALA A 26 17.81 9.02 1.22
C ALA A 26 17.70 8.54 -0.23
N VAL A 27 18.38 7.44 -0.55
CA VAL A 27 18.20 6.72 -1.81
C VAL A 27 16.73 6.29 -1.88
N GLY A 28 16.08 6.61 -3.01
CA GLY A 28 14.65 6.40 -3.19
C GLY A 28 14.26 4.97 -2.85
N SER A 29 13.35 4.82 -1.89
CA SER A 29 12.66 3.56 -1.69
C SER A 29 11.80 3.32 -2.92
N GLY A 30 12.32 2.55 -3.88
CA GLY A 30 11.53 1.92 -4.91
C GLY A 30 10.33 1.23 -4.25
N GLY A 31 9.15 1.61 -4.72
CA GLY A 31 7.87 1.22 -4.15
C GLY A 31 7.82 -0.27 -3.85
N LEU A 32 7.47 -0.58 -2.60
CA LEU A 32 6.98 -1.91 -2.24
C LEU A 32 5.63 -2.11 -2.93
N GLU A 33 5.70 -2.46 -4.22
CA GLU A 33 4.62 -2.96 -5.06
C GLU A 33 4.26 -4.37 -4.57
N THR A 34 3.64 -4.47 -3.39
CA THR A 34 3.00 -5.71 -2.96
C THR A 34 1.80 -5.91 -3.85
N SER A 35 1.97 -6.70 -4.91
CA SER A 35 0.86 -7.30 -5.64
C SER A 35 -0.04 -8.02 -4.64
N MET A 36 -1.32 -7.64 -4.57
CA MET A 36 -2.35 -8.40 -3.84
C MET A 36 -2.70 -9.66 -4.64
N THR A 37 -1.74 -10.55 -4.85
CA THR A 37 -1.93 -11.80 -5.57
C THR A 37 -1.49 -12.97 -4.70
N ASP A 38 -2.03 -13.03 -3.48
CA ASP A 38 -2.22 -14.29 -2.76
C ASP A 38 -3.05 -14.02 -1.52
N SER A 39 -4.32 -13.75 -1.74
CA SER A 39 -5.32 -13.86 -0.68
C SER A 39 -6.46 -14.66 -1.26
N LYS A 40 -6.40 -15.97 -1.03
CA LYS A 40 -7.47 -16.96 -1.22
C LYS A 40 -8.71 -16.67 -0.35
N GLY A 41 -8.91 -15.41 0.02
CA GLY A 41 -9.89 -14.91 0.96
C GLY A 41 -10.33 -13.52 0.52
N GLY A 42 -11.32 -13.52 -0.36
CA GLY A 42 -12.12 -12.34 -0.68
C GLY A 42 -11.79 -11.70 -2.01
N ILE A 43 -12.07 -12.39 -3.12
CA ILE A 43 -12.82 -11.66 -4.17
C ILE A 43 -14.01 -11.07 -3.42
N LEU A 44 -14.07 -9.74 -3.35
CA LEU A 44 -15.24 -9.05 -2.87
C LEU A 44 -16.38 -9.46 -3.81
N THR A 45 -17.13 -10.49 -3.41
CA THR A 45 -18.46 -10.74 -3.97
C THR A 45 -19.32 -9.61 -3.44
N PHE A 46 -19.22 -8.47 -4.10
CA PHE A 46 -20.15 -7.39 -3.91
C PHE A 46 -21.52 -7.88 -4.40
N LYS A 47 -22.23 -8.59 -3.53
CA LYS A 47 -23.64 -8.90 -3.71
C LYS A 47 -24.37 -7.56 -3.69
N GLY A 48 -24.65 -7.01 -4.87
CA GLY A 48 -25.38 -5.74 -5.02
C GLY A 48 -24.71 -4.68 -5.89
N VAL A 49 -23.61 -4.99 -6.59
CA VAL A 49 -23.17 -4.09 -7.68
C VAL A 49 -24.13 -4.25 -8.83
N GLU A 50 -24.76 -3.15 -9.23
CA GLU A 50 -25.48 -3.11 -10.48
C GLU A 50 -24.44 -2.96 -11.60
N ILE A 51 -24.18 -4.07 -12.28
CA ILE A 51 -23.34 -4.09 -13.47
C ILE A 51 -24.28 -4.00 -14.67
N THR A 52 -24.15 -2.92 -15.44
CA THR A 52 -24.95 -2.69 -16.64
C THR A 52 -24.05 -2.70 -17.86
N VAL A 53 -24.45 -3.42 -18.91
CA VAL A 53 -23.81 -3.31 -20.23
C VAL A 53 -24.37 -2.08 -20.92
N GLU A 54 -23.54 -1.04 -21.07
CA GLU A 54 -23.97 0.20 -21.75
C GLU A 54 -23.95 0.05 -23.27
N SER A 55 -22.98 -0.70 -23.80
CA SER A 55 -22.90 -1.03 -25.22
C SER A 55 -22.04 -2.26 -25.43
N GLU A 56 -22.43 -3.11 -26.38
CA GLU A 56 -21.66 -4.25 -26.84
C GLU A 56 -21.61 -4.25 -28.37
N ASP A 57 -20.39 -4.16 -28.91
CA ASP A 57 -20.08 -4.31 -30.32
C ASP A 57 -19.25 -5.58 -30.51
N ALA A 58 -19.07 -6.03 -31.76
CA ALA A 58 -18.30 -7.25 -32.09
C ALA A 58 -16.85 -7.28 -31.56
N GLU A 59 -16.27 -6.13 -31.18
CA GLU A 59 -14.90 -6.02 -30.64
C GLU A 59 -14.85 -5.49 -29.20
N LYS A 60 -15.86 -4.74 -28.75
CA LYS A 60 -15.77 -3.91 -27.53
C LYS A 60 -17.03 -4.00 -26.70
N ILE A 61 -16.83 -4.10 -25.40
CA ILE A 61 -17.89 -4.07 -24.39
C ILE A 61 -17.62 -2.86 -23.49
N LYS A 62 -18.66 -2.07 -23.21
CA LYS A 62 -18.64 -1.00 -22.20
C LYS A 62 -19.52 -1.41 -21.04
N LEU A 63 -18.89 -1.53 -19.88
CA LEU A 63 -19.57 -1.85 -18.62
C LEU A 63 -19.66 -0.59 -17.78
N ARG A 64 -20.84 -0.36 -17.21
CA ARG A 64 -21.06 0.60 -16.14
C ARG A 64 -21.26 -0.15 -14.83
N VAL A 65 -20.65 0.39 -13.79
CA VAL A 65 -20.63 -0.17 -12.46
C VAL A 65 -21.17 0.89 -11.51
N ASP A 66 -22.39 0.69 -11.05
CA ASP A 66 -23.03 1.58 -10.09
C ASP A 66 -22.90 0.99 -8.68
N LEU A 67 -22.39 1.81 -7.75
CA LEU A 67 -22.11 1.43 -6.37
C LEU A 67 -22.74 2.43 -5.41
N THR A 68 -23.31 1.92 -4.31
CA THR A 68 -23.72 2.76 -3.20
C THR A 68 -22.51 3.29 -2.43
N GLY A 69 -22.71 4.38 -1.67
CA GLY A 69 -21.67 4.89 -0.76
C GLY A 69 -21.29 3.86 0.31
N GLU A 70 -22.24 3.05 0.77
CA GLU A 70 -22.00 1.98 1.75
C GLU A 70 -21.10 0.89 1.18
N ASP A 71 -21.33 0.45 -0.05
CA ASP A 71 -20.51 -0.57 -0.69
C ASP A 71 -19.12 -0.05 -1.04
N THR A 72 -19.03 1.21 -1.46
CA THR A 72 -17.75 1.90 -1.65
C THR A 72 -16.95 1.94 -0.34
N GLN A 73 -17.61 2.21 0.79
CA GLN A 73 -16.96 2.23 2.10
C GLN A 73 -16.50 0.82 2.54
N LYS A 74 -17.27 -0.24 2.25
CA LYS A 74 -16.85 -1.63 2.51
C LYS A 74 -15.61 -2.00 1.70
N ALA A 75 -15.59 -1.65 0.41
CA ALA A 75 -14.43 -1.85 -0.46
C ALA A 75 -13.18 -1.20 0.11
N PHE A 76 -13.32 0.07 0.50
CA PHE A 76 -12.26 0.85 1.11
C PHE A 76 -11.76 0.23 2.41
N ASP A 77 -12.66 -0.17 3.31
CA ASP A 77 -12.28 -0.76 4.59
C ASP A 77 -11.54 -2.10 4.42
N LEU A 78 -11.96 -2.93 3.47
CA LEU A 78 -11.25 -4.18 3.17
C LEU A 78 -9.85 -3.91 2.61
N VAL A 79 -9.75 -3.05 1.60
CA VAL A 79 -8.47 -2.72 0.96
C VAL A 79 -7.50 -2.10 1.96
N LEU A 80 -7.98 -1.16 2.77
CA LEU A 80 -7.18 -0.55 3.83
C LEU A 80 -6.72 -1.62 4.82
N LEU A 81 -7.61 -2.50 5.29
CA LEU A 81 -7.26 -3.60 6.19
C LEU A 81 -6.17 -4.50 5.59
N ASN A 82 -6.31 -4.90 4.32
CA ASN A 82 -5.33 -5.76 3.64
C ASN A 82 -3.97 -5.09 3.50
N LEU A 83 -3.93 -3.81 3.12
CA LEU A 83 -2.69 -3.04 3.07
C LEU A 83 -2.02 -2.93 4.45
N THR A 84 -2.79 -2.78 5.53
CA THR A 84 -2.24 -2.69 6.90
C THR A 84 -1.67 -4.00 7.41
N ARG A 85 -2.16 -5.15 6.91
CA ARG A 85 -1.63 -6.48 7.29
C ARG A 85 -0.22 -6.69 6.76
N SER A 86 0.03 -6.19 5.55
CA SER A 86 1.33 -6.30 4.87
C SER A 86 2.29 -5.16 5.23
N ALA A 87 1.81 -4.10 5.86
CA ALA A 87 2.64 -2.98 6.30
C ALA A 87 3.56 -3.34 7.48
N PRO A 88 4.74 -2.71 7.60
CA PRO A 88 5.59 -2.83 8.78
C PRO A 88 4.86 -2.33 10.04
N PRO A 89 5.27 -2.77 11.24
CA PRO A 89 4.68 -2.30 12.49
C PRO A 89 4.71 -0.77 12.59
N ILE A 90 3.57 -0.17 12.93
CA ILE A 90 3.44 1.27 13.04
C ILE A 90 4.08 1.74 14.36
N PRO A 91 5.00 2.72 14.35
CA PRO A 91 5.62 3.25 15.56
C PRO A 91 4.59 3.71 16.59
N GLY A 92 4.77 3.35 17.86
CA GLY A 92 3.80 3.64 18.93
C GLY A 92 2.55 2.75 18.94
N PHE A 93 2.34 1.93 17.91
CA PHE A 93 1.19 1.03 17.78
C PHE A 93 1.65 -0.43 17.65
N ARG A 94 2.10 -1.01 18.77
CA ARG A 94 2.49 -2.42 18.84
C ARG A 94 1.29 -3.32 18.50
N ARG A 95 1.47 -4.25 17.56
CA ARG A 95 0.47 -5.28 17.22
C ARG A 95 0.02 -6.03 18.48
N GLN A 96 -1.27 -6.36 18.53
CA GLN A 96 -1.78 -7.23 19.60
C GLN A 96 -1.17 -8.64 19.44
N LYS A 97 -1.12 -9.41 20.54
CA LYS A 97 -0.66 -10.80 20.53
C LYS A 97 -1.45 -11.58 19.46
N GLY A 98 -0.74 -12.26 18.55
CA GLY A 98 -1.34 -12.95 17.40
C GLY A 98 -1.39 -12.13 16.09
N GLY A 99 -0.63 -11.04 15.97
CA GLY A 99 -0.45 -10.33 14.70
C GLY A 99 -1.61 -9.44 14.27
N LYS A 100 -2.64 -9.30 15.11
CA LYS A 100 -3.76 -8.38 14.87
C LYS A 100 -3.24 -6.94 14.92
N THR A 101 -3.59 -6.16 13.90
CA THR A 101 -3.31 -4.71 13.87
C THR A 101 -3.90 -4.07 15.13
N ALA A 102 -3.12 -3.24 15.81
CA ALA A 102 -3.58 -2.49 16.97
C ALA A 102 -4.77 -1.59 16.60
N LYS A 103 -5.45 -0.98 17.58
CA LYS A 103 -6.48 0.05 17.34
C LYS A 103 -5.82 1.34 16.82
N VAL A 104 -5.31 1.31 15.58
CA VAL A 104 -4.72 2.46 14.90
C VAL A 104 -5.84 3.28 14.26
N PRO A 105 -5.90 4.60 14.47
CA PRO A 105 -6.88 5.45 13.81
C PRO A 105 -6.79 5.35 12.29
N LYS A 106 -7.94 5.27 11.60
CA LYS A 106 -7.99 5.16 10.12
C LYS A 106 -7.23 6.30 9.43
N ASN A 107 -7.38 7.54 9.89
CA ASN A 107 -6.69 8.69 9.30
C ASN A 107 -5.16 8.54 9.34
N LEU A 108 -4.63 8.04 10.45
CA LEU A 108 -3.19 7.77 10.57
C LEU A 108 -2.73 6.67 9.62
N LEU A 109 -3.54 5.60 9.45
CA LEU A 109 -3.25 4.55 8.47
C LEU A 109 -3.19 5.11 7.05
N LEU A 110 -4.10 6.02 6.72
CA LEU A 110 -4.11 6.68 5.41
C LEU A 110 -2.92 7.60 5.18
N ASP A 111 -2.45 8.28 6.22
CA ASP A 111 -1.26 9.11 6.14
C ASP A 111 0.02 8.27 5.96
N ILE A 112 0.11 7.13 6.65
CA ILE A 112 1.26 6.22 6.57
C ILE A 112 1.30 5.43 5.25
N ILE A 113 0.16 4.87 4.85
CA ILE A 113 0.06 4.02 3.65
C ILE A 113 -0.01 4.90 2.38
N GLY A 114 -0.57 6.10 2.51
CA GLY A 114 -0.81 7.04 1.43
C GLY A 114 -2.23 6.93 0.89
N ARG A 115 -3.01 8.01 1.00
CA ARG A 115 -4.41 8.10 0.50
C ARG A 115 -4.53 7.69 -0.97
N ASN A 116 -3.69 8.24 -1.84
CA ASN A 116 -3.72 7.94 -3.27
C ASN A 116 -3.46 6.46 -3.56
N ARG A 117 -2.53 5.84 -2.80
CA ARG A 117 -2.25 4.41 -2.92
C ARG A 117 -3.49 3.61 -2.60
N VAL A 118 -4.13 3.88 -1.46
CA VAL A 118 -5.37 3.19 -1.06
C VAL A 118 -6.47 3.37 -2.10
N THR A 119 -6.72 4.59 -2.57
CA THR A 119 -7.73 4.86 -3.61
C THR A 119 -7.49 4.06 -4.88
N ASN A 120 -6.25 4.00 -5.37
CA ASN A 120 -5.91 3.23 -6.57
C ASN A 120 -6.18 1.73 -6.39
N PHE A 121 -5.84 1.17 -5.21
CA PHE A 121 -6.16 -0.23 -4.92
C PHE A 121 -7.68 -0.48 -4.84
N VAL A 122 -8.45 0.44 -4.26
CA VAL A 122 -9.92 0.33 -4.20
C VAL A 122 -10.54 0.31 -5.58
N ILE A 123 -10.17 1.26 -6.45
CA ILE A 123 -10.69 1.31 -7.83
C ILE A 123 -10.33 0.02 -8.57
N ARG A 124 -9.07 -0.44 -8.47
CA ARG A 124 -8.63 -1.65 -9.14
C ARG A 124 -9.39 -2.89 -8.65
N GLU A 125 -9.61 -3.01 -7.35
CA GLU A 125 -10.35 -4.12 -6.75
C GLU A 125 -11.81 -4.15 -7.24
N ILE A 126 -12.47 -2.98 -7.26
CA ILE A 126 -13.84 -2.83 -7.76
C ILE A 126 -13.92 -3.24 -9.24
N VAL A 127 -13.08 -2.67 -10.10
CA VAL A 127 -13.11 -2.93 -11.54
C VAL A 127 -12.81 -4.40 -11.84
N THR A 128 -11.82 -4.97 -11.16
CA THR A 128 -11.42 -6.37 -11.37
C THR A 128 -12.55 -7.33 -10.94
N SER A 129 -13.18 -7.05 -9.80
CA SER A 129 -14.32 -7.85 -9.30
C SER A 129 -15.54 -7.73 -10.22
N ALA A 130 -15.84 -6.53 -10.73
CA ALA A 130 -16.96 -6.31 -11.64
C ALA A 130 -16.77 -7.05 -12.97
N VAL A 131 -15.57 -6.93 -13.58
CA VAL A 131 -15.26 -7.64 -14.82
C VAL A 131 -15.30 -9.16 -14.60
N ALA A 132 -14.77 -9.66 -13.49
CA ALA A 132 -14.86 -11.09 -13.17
C ALA A 132 -16.31 -11.56 -13.05
N GLY A 133 -17.15 -10.80 -12.33
CA GLY A 133 -18.58 -11.12 -12.19
C GLY A 133 -19.32 -11.15 -13.54
N TYR A 134 -19.05 -10.18 -14.42
CA TYR A 134 -19.61 -10.16 -15.77
C TYR A 134 -19.21 -11.40 -16.60
N VAL A 135 -17.93 -11.76 -16.57
CA VAL A 135 -17.42 -12.93 -17.33
C VAL A 135 -18.03 -14.23 -16.83
N GLU A 136 -18.19 -14.38 -15.51
CA GLU A 136 -18.86 -15.55 -14.91
C GLU A 136 -20.32 -15.66 -15.37
N GLU A 137 -21.09 -14.56 -15.32
CA GLU A 137 -22.48 -14.53 -15.74
C GLU A 137 -22.65 -14.82 -17.24
N ALA A 138 -21.78 -14.26 -18.10
CA ALA A 138 -21.81 -14.50 -19.54
C ALA A 138 -21.41 -15.94 -19.94
N SER A 139 -20.73 -16.67 -19.05
CA SER A 139 -20.27 -18.04 -19.31
C SER A 139 -21.21 -19.13 -18.81
N SER A 140 -22.29 -18.76 -18.10
CA SER A 140 -23.27 -19.67 -17.52
C SER A 140 -24.53 -19.80 -18.36
#